data_AF-A0A5C4VRL0-F1
#
_entry.id   AF-A0A5C4VRL0-F1
#
_cell.length_a   1.000
_cell.length_b   1.000
_cell.length_c   1.000
_cell.angle_alpha   90.00
_cell.angle_beta   90.00
_cell.angle_gamma   90.00
#
_symmetry.space_group_name_H-M   'P 1'
#
loop_
_entity.id
_entity.type
_entity.pdbx_description
1 polymer ?
#
loop_
_entity_poly.entity_id
_entity_poly.type
_entity_poly.pdbx_seq_one_letter_code
_entity_poly.pdbx_strand_id
1 'polypeptide(L)'
;MTKLFTLYRVLALVVGVLLLVGTVGSLLKYLLEDGTTLQRLGDDLTPVWLVHGWIYIGYVVVAFLLTQKARWTIPQLGLMLVAGLVPGLIFWVERRVAQRLREDHAELASS
;
A
#
# COMPACT_ATOMS: atom_id res chain seq x y z
N MET A 1 15.86 -7.05 -11.80
CA MET A 1 15.26 -6.07 -10.86
C MET A 1 13.86 -5.70 -11.28
N THR A 2 13.62 -5.53 -12.59
CA THR A 2 12.37 -5.14 -13.22
C THR A 2 11.11 -5.85 -12.71
N LYS A 3 11.06 -7.19 -12.71
CA LYS A 3 9.87 -7.94 -12.23
C LYS A 3 9.51 -7.63 -10.77
N LEU A 4 10.52 -7.50 -9.91
CA LEU A 4 10.32 -7.21 -8.48
C LEU A 4 9.83 -5.77 -8.28
N PHE A 5 10.37 -4.82 -9.06
CA PHE A 5 9.91 -3.44 -9.08
C PHE A 5 8.45 -3.33 -9.53
N THR A 6 8.07 -3.97 -10.64
CA THR A 6 6.68 -3.99 -11.11
C THR A 6 5.75 -4.61 -10.07
N LEU A 7 6.14 -5.74 -9.47
CA LEU A 7 5.36 -6.39 -8.43
C LEU A 7 5.19 -5.48 -7.19
N TYR A 8 6.26 -4.82 -6.76
CA TYR A 8 6.22 -3.83 -5.69
C TYR A 8 5.20 -2.72 -6.00
N ARG A 9 5.25 -2.14 -7.19
CA ARG A 9 4.33 -1.05 -7.58
C ARG A 9 2.89 -1.50 -7.59
N VAL A 10 2.60 -2.65 -8.18
CA VAL A 10 1.24 -3.23 -8.20
C VAL A 10 0.75 -3.46 -6.77
N LEU A 11 1.56 -4.08 -5.91
CA LEU A 11 1.20 -4.32 -4.53
C LEU A 11 0.99 -3.00 -3.76
N ALA A 12 1.87 -2.02 -3.92
CA ALA A 12 1.76 -0.74 -3.23
C ALA A 12 0.46 0.00 -3.59
N LEU A 13 0.11 0.01 -4.89
CA LEU A 13 -1.13 0.63 -5.37
C LEU A 13 -2.36 -0.14 -4.89
N VAL A 14 -2.36 -1.48 -4.95
CA VAL A 14 -3.48 -2.30 -4.48
C VAL A 14 -3.68 -2.12 -2.97
N VAL A 15 -2.61 -2.22 -2.18
CA VAL A 15 -2.66 -1.99 -0.72
C VAL A 15 -3.20 -0.59 -0.43
N GLY A 16 -2.75 0.43 -1.15
CA GLY A 16 -3.21 1.80 -0.95
C GLY A 16 -4.67 2.04 -1.30
N VAL A 17 -5.16 1.45 -2.39
CA VAL A 17 -6.58 1.54 -2.76
C VAL A 17 -7.44 0.82 -1.71
N LEU A 18 -7.06 -0.39 -1.32
CA LEU A 18 -7.78 -1.13 -0.28
C LEU A 18 -7.77 -0.39 1.06
N LEU A 19 -6.65 0.23 1.42
CA LEU A 19 -6.53 1.03 2.64
C LEU A 19 -7.45 2.26 2.59
N LEU A 20 -7.52 2.96 1.46
CA LEU A 20 -8.44 4.09 1.29
C LEU A 20 -9.90 3.66 1.37
N VAL A 21 -10.28 2.60 0.65
CA VAL A 21 -11.65 2.07 0.65
C VAL A 21 -12.04 1.59 2.05
N GLY A 22 -11.17 0.83 2.72
CA GLY A 22 -11.39 0.39 4.09
C GLY A 22 -11.52 1.55 5.07
N THR A 23 -10.71 2.60 4.92
CA THR A 23 -10.80 3.81 5.76
C THR A 23 -12.12 4.51 5.57
N VAL A 24 -12.55 4.72 4.32
CA VAL A 24 -13.86 5.33 4.03
C VAL A 24 -14.99 4.46 4.58
N GLY A 25 -14.93 3.14 4.38
CA GLY A 25 -15.90 2.19 4.93
C GLY A 25 -16.01 2.27 6.45
N SER A 26 -14.87 2.30 7.16
CA SER A 26 -14.84 2.49 8.61
C SER A 26 -15.41 3.83 9.05
N LEU A 27 -15.13 4.92 8.30
CA LEU A 27 -15.71 6.22 8.61
C LEU A 27 -17.24 6.17 8.47
N LEU A 28 -17.76 5.61 7.37
CA LEU A 28 -19.20 5.47 7.16
C LEU A 28 -19.87 4.60 8.23
N LYS A 29 -19.22 3.50 8.63
CA LYS A 29 -19.75 2.56 9.63
C LYS A 29 -19.80 3.15 11.03
N TYR A 30 -18.76 3.88 11.45
CA TYR A 30 -18.59 4.28 12.84
C TYR A 30 -18.97 5.73 13.14
N LEU A 31 -19.03 6.62 12.14
CA LEU A 31 -19.41 8.03 12.35
C LEU A 31 -20.90 8.30 12.05
N LEU A 32 -21.60 7.38 11.40
CA LEU A 32 -23.01 7.54 11.04
C LEU A 32 -23.91 6.72 11.96
N GLU A 33 -25.16 7.18 12.09
CA GLU A 33 -26.16 6.49 12.89
C GLU A 33 -26.56 5.15 12.28
N ASP A 34 -26.84 4.19 13.18
CA ASP A 34 -27.26 2.84 12.83
C ASP A 34 -28.54 2.85 12.00
N GLY A 35 -28.55 2.07 10.91
CA GLY A 35 -29.72 1.92 10.05
C GLY A 35 -29.83 2.92 8.90
N THR A 36 -28.89 3.87 8.79
CA THR A 36 -28.76 4.69 7.58
C THR A 36 -28.19 3.88 6.41
N THR A 37 -28.56 4.22 5.16
CA THR A 37 -28.05 3.53 3.96
C THR A 37 -26.53 3.61 3.85
N LEU A 38 -25.95 4.75 4.25
CA LEU A 38 -24.50 4.98 4.21
C LEU A 38 -23.76 4.18 5.29
N GLN A 39 -24.32 4.03 6.50
CA GLN A 39 -23.74 3.17 7.54
C GLN A 39 -23.70 1.71 7.08
N ARG A 40 -24.79 1.21 6.47
CA ARG A 40 -24.84 -0.16 5.91
C ARG A 40 -23.78 -0.40 4.83
N LEU A 41 -23.55 0.59 3.97
CA LEU A 41 -22.47 0.54 3.00
C LEU A 41 -21.09 0.41 3.70
N GLY A 42 -20.89 1.13 4.80
CA GLY A 42 -19.69 0.96 5.63
C GLY A 42 -19.54 -0.45 6.20
N ASP A 43 -20.64 -1.06 6.66
CA ASP A 43 -20.67 -2.44 7.11
C ASP A 43 -20.29 -3.43 6.00
N ASP A 44 -20.89 -3.29 4.81
CA ASP A 44 -20.62 -4.13 3.64
C ASP A 44 -19.16 -4.02 3.17
N LEU A 45 -18.49 -2.90 3.44
CA LEU A 45 -17.07 -2.68 3.14
C LEU A 45 -16.11 -3.24 4.21
N THR A 46 -16.61 -3.71 5.37
CA THR A 46 -15.77 -4.26 6.44
C THR A 46 -14.79 -5.37 5.97
N PRO A 47 -15.17 -6.31 5.07
CA PRO A 47 -14.25 -7.35 4.58
C PRO A 47 -13.00 -6.82 3.84
N VAL A 48 -13.02 -5.57 3.39
CA VAL A 48 -11.86 -4.93 2.74
C VAL A 48 -10.64 -4.92 3.66
N TRP A 49 -10.83 -4.77 4.97
CA TRP A 49 -9.73 -4.81 5.95
C TRP A 49 -9.04 -6.17 6.01
N LEU A 50 -9.81 -7.26 5.91
CA LEU A 50 -9.26 -8.61 5.87
C LEU A 50 -8.43 -8.82 4.60
N VAL A 51 -8.98 -8.42 3.45
CA VAL A 51 -8.29 -8.53 2.14
C VAL A 51 -7.02 -7.67 2.13
N HIS A 52 -7.10 -6.44 2.64
CA HIS A 52 -5.94 -5.55 2.81
C HIS A 52 -4.86 -6.23 3.65
N GLY A 53 -5.19 -6.80 4.81
CA GLY A 53 -4.23 -7.46 5.69
C GLY A 53 -3.44 -8.57 4.99
N TRP A 54 -4.12 -9.46 4.25
CA TRP A 54 -3.48 -10.53 3.50
C TRP A 54 -2.56 -10.02 2.38
N ILE A 55 -3.02 -9.05 1.60
CA ILE A 55 -2.21 -8.47 0.52
C ILE A 55 -1.03 -7.66 1.09
N TYR A 56 -1.24 -6.99 2.23
CA TYR A 56 -0.20 -6.23 2.93
C TYR A 56 0.97 -7.14 3.36
N ILE A 57 0.71 -8.38 3.79
CA ILE A 57 1.78 -9.35 4.06
C ILE A 57 2.64 -9.60 2.81
N GLY A 58 2.00 -9.80 1.65
CA GLY A 58 2.71 -9.93 0.38
C GLY A 58 3.54 -8.70 0.03
N TYR A 59 2.98 -7.50 0.26
CA TYR A 59 3.69 -6.24 0.12
C TYR A 59 4.91 -6.14 1.04
N VAL A 60 4.79 -6.52 2.32
CA VAL A 60 5.91 -6.51 3.28
C VAL A 60 7.07 -7.37 2.79
N VAL A 61 6.77 -8.59 2.32
CA VAL A 61 7.80 -9.51 1.79
C VAL A 61 8.49 -8.89 0.58
N VAL A 62 7.73 -8.34 -0.36
CA VAL A 62 8.28 -7.72 -1.58
C VAL A 62 9.08 -6.45 -1.24
N ALA A 63 8.61 -5.61 -0.32
CA ALA A 63 9.30 -4.42 0.16
C ALA A 63 10.61 -4.75 0.85
N PHE A 64 10.64 -5.82 1.66
CA PHE A 64 11.86 -6.33 2.28
C PHE A 64 12.87 -6.82 1.24
N LEU A 65 12.44 -7.67 0.31
CA LEU A 65 13.30 -8.18 -0.76
C LEU A 65 13.86 -7.06 -1.65
N LEU A 66 13.03 -6.04 -1.95
CA LEU A 66 13.43 -4.87 -2.72
C LEU A 66 14.48 -4.05 -1.98
N THR A 67 14.25 -3.78 -0.69
CA THR A 67 15.19 -3.03 0.17
C THR A 67 16.55 -3.74 0.23
N GLN A 68 16.56 -5.06 0.47
CA GLN A 68 17.78 -5.87 0.52
C GLN A 68 18.54 -5.81 -0.81
N LYS A 69 17.82 -5.89 -1.94
CA LYS A 69 18.43 -5.90 -3.27
C LYS A 69 18.92 -4.53 -3.73
N ALA A 70 18.23 -3.46 -3.34
CA ALA A 70 18.65 -2.08 -3.55
C ALA A 70 19.73 -1.61 -2.56
N ARG A 71 20.12 -2.47 -1.58
CA ARG A 71 21.07 -2.15 -0.50
C ARG A 71 20.68 -0.89 0.28
N TRP A 72 19.38 -0.72 0.46
CA TRP A 72 18.80 0.40 1.20
C TRP A 72 18.84 0.14 2.71
N THR A 73 18.80 1.22 3.49
CA THR A 73 18.90 1.15 4.95
C THR A 73 17.57 0.72 5.59
N ILE A 74 17.61 0.14 6.80
CA ILE A 74 16.41 -0.29 7.54
C ILE A 74 15.34 0.82 7.68
N PRO A 75 15.69 2.11 7.89
CA PRO A 75 14.69 3.18 7.90
C PRO A 75 13.87 3.30 6.60
N GLN A 76 14.43 2.96 5.42
CA GLN A 76 13.65 2.94 4.18
C GLN A 76 12.60 1.84 4.18
N LEU A 77 12.96 0.63 4.64
CA LEU A 77 11.99 -0.43 4.83
C LEU A 77 10.89 0.01 5.80
N GLY A 78 11.28 0.57 6.96
CA GLY A 78 10.33 1.09 7.94
C GLY A 78 9.35 2.10 7.34
N LEU A 79 9.86 3.05 6.54
CA LEU A 79 9.02 4.02 5.82
C LEU A 79 8.04 3.32 4.88
N MET A 80 8.49 2.34 4.09
CA MET A 80 7.65 1.58 3.17
C MET A 80 6.54 0.80 3.89
N LEU A 81 6.83 0.21 5.06
CA LEU A 81 5.84 -0.50 5.86
C LEU A 81 4.81 0.45 6.46
N VAL A 82 5.26 1.52 7.12
CA VAL A 82 4.38 2.53 7.71
C VAL A 82 3.48 3.17 6.65
N ALA A 83 3.99 3.36 5.43
CA ALA A 83 3.20 3.88 4.33
C ALA A 83 1.95 3.05 4.07
N GLY A 84 2.05 1.72 4.14
CA GLY A 84 0.92 0.80 3.94
C GLY A 84 -0.09 0.74 5.08
N LEU A 85 0.14 1.48 6.17
CA LEU A 85 -0.78 1.60 7.30
C LEU A 85 -1.46 2.99 7.37
N VAL A 86 -0.90 4.00 6.69
CA VAL A 86 -1.42 5.36 6.70
C VAL A 86 -2.16 5.66 5.39
N PRO A 87 -3.48 5.94 5.44
CA PRO A 87 -4.26 6.26 4.24
C PRO A 87 -3.64 7.42 3.46
N GLY A 88 -3.46 7.24 2.15
CA GLY A 88 -2.84 8.24 1.28
C GLY A 88 -1.31 8.26 1.26
N LEU A 89 -0.62 7.93 2.37
CA LEU A 89 0.84 8.00 2.47
C LEU A 89 1.54 7.03 1.52
N ILE A 90 1.00 5.82 1.36
CA ILE A 90 1.55 4.80 0.45
C ILE A 90 1.71 5.27 -0.99
N PHE A 91 0.80 6.09 -1.52
CA PHE A 91 0.93 6.61 -2.88
C PHE A 91 2.08 7.59 -3.04
N TRP A 92 2.36 8.38 -1.99
CA TRP A 92 3.50 9.27 -2.00
C TRP A 92 4.82 8.49 -1.86
N VAL A 93 4.86 7.51 -0.95
CA VAL A 93 6.05 6.67 -0.75
C VAL A 93 6.37 5.82 -1.98
N GLU A 94 5.37 5.22 -2.63
CA GLU A 94 5.56 4.46 -3.88
C GLU A 94 6.23 5.32 -4.95
N ARG A 95 5.73 6.54 -5.17
CA ARG A 95 6.31 7.47 -6.15
C ARG A 95 7.77 7.80 -5.83
N ARG A 96 8.07 8.07 -4.56
CA ARG A 96 9.44 8.38 -4.10
C ARG A 96 10.38 7.18 -4.27
N VAL A 97 9.91 5.98 -3.92
CA VAL A 97 10.66 4.72 -4.08
C VAL A 97 10.90 4.42 -5.56
N ALA A 98 9.90 4.63 -6.42
CA ALA A 98 10.00 4.41 -7.85
C ALA A 98 10.97 5.37 -8.54
N GLN A 99 10.95 6.65 -8.17
CA GLN A 99 11.93 7.63 -8.67
C GLN A 99 13.35 7.21 -8.32
N ARG A 100 13.59 6.90 -7.04
CA ARG A 100 14.91 6.48 -6.57
C ARG A 100 15.41 5.20 -7.24
N LEU A 101 14.55 4.20 -7.40
CA LEU A 101 14.92 2.96 -8.09
C LEU A 101 15.28 3.18 -9.56
N ARG A 102 14.63 4.12 -10.25
CA ARG A 102 14.97 4.47 -11.64
C ARG A 102 16.28 5.23 -11.75
N GLU A 103 16.62 6.05 -10.75
CA GLU A 103 17.91 6.74 -10.66
C GLU A 103 19.06 5.74 -10.41
N ASP A 104 18.83 4.78 -9.51
CA ASP A 104 19.83 3.77 -9.13
C ASP A 104 19.97 2.65 -10.20
N HIS A 105 18.94 2.42 -11.02
CA HIS A 105 18.87 1.33 -12.00
C HIS A 105 18.31 1.80 -13.35
N ALA A 106 19.21 2.10 -14.30
CA ALA A 106 18.87 2.60 -15.62
C ALA A 106 17.95 1.64 -16.43
N GLU A 107 18.00 0.33 -16.16
CA GLU A 107 17.12 -0.65 -16.79
C GLU A 107 15.64 -0.53 -16.40
N LEU A 108 15.31 0.27 -15.37
CA LEU A 108 13.93 0.51 -14.91
C LEU A 108 13.33 1.78 -15.52
N ALA A 109 14.10 2.57 -16.27
CA ALA A 109 13.63 3.83 -16.88
C ALA A 109 12.54 3.61 -17.95
N SER A 110 12.48 2.41 -18.53
CA SER A 110 11.53 2.00 -19.58
C SER A 110 10.32 1.20 -19.05
N SER A 111 10.19 1.03 -17.72
CA SER A 111 9.21 0.16 -17.05
C SER A 111 8.19 0.87 -16.15
#